data_AF-A0A9E5RIW7-F1
#
_entry.id   AF-A0A9E5RIW7-F1
#
_cell.length_a   1.000
_cell.length_b   1.000
_cell.length_c   1.000
_cell.angle_alpha   90.00
_cell.angle_beta   90.00
_cell.angle_gamma   90.00
#
_symmetry.space_group_name_H-M   'P 1'
#
loop_
_entity.id
_entity.type
_entity.pdbx_description
1 polymer ?
#
loop_
_entity_poly.entity_id
_entity_poly.type
_entity_poly.pdbx_seq_one_letter_code
_entity_poly.pdbx_strand_id
1 'polypeptide(L)'
;MTKMYGQAGNDRLVWNNGDGSDLMDGGVGYDVIEVNGARNDGDKFTLKAEGGKAIFDRLNLVPFKLTVDDAEAFKVSGLGGDDSFDVDDLTGTDVRRVIFVLEEKATIPLTAKTPKLH
;
A
#
# COMPACT_ATOMS: atom_id res chain seq x y z
N MET A 1 -17.25 -4.42 2.87
CA MET A 1 -16.98 -3.26 2.03
C MET A 1 -17.47 -2.02 2.71
N THR A 2 -16.55 -1.20 3.19
CA THR A 2 -16.83 0.10 3.78
C THR A 2 -16.47 1.21 2.79
N LYS A 3 -16.80 2.45 3.16
CA LYS A 3 -16.53 3.64 2.33
C LYS A 3 -15.82 4.68 3.17
N MET A 4 -14.77 5.27 2.63
CA MET A 4 -14.01 6.38 3.21
C MET A 4 -14.02 7.57 2.27
N TYR A 5 -14.25 8.76 2.82
CA TYR A 5 -14.37 10.01 2.09
C TYR A 5 -13.48 11.08 2.73
N GLY A 6 -12.53 11.66 1.99
CA GLY A 6 -11.72 12.81 2.44
C GLY A 6 -12.51 14.12 2.44
N GLN A 7 -13.38 14.27 1.44
CA GLN A 7 -14.22 15.44 1.22
C GLN A 7 -13.44 16.63 0.65
N ALA A 8 -13.20 17.68 1.42
CA ALA A 8 -12.50 18.86 0.95
C ALA A 8 -11.30 19.10 1.86
N GLY A 9 -10.12 19.28 1.28
CA GLY A 9 -8.88 19.35 2.01
C GLY A 9 -7.83 18.45 1.40
N ASN A 10 -6.67 18.38 2.05
CA ASN A 10 -5.65 17.41 1.68
C ASN A 10 -5.72 16.29 2.70
N ASP A 11 -6.28 15.17 2.31
CA ASP A 11 -6.62 14.08 3.20
C ASP A 11 -5.68 12.89 3.07
N ARG A 12 -5.68 12.06 4.11
CA ARG A 12 -4.97 10.79 4.15
C ARG A 12 -5.94 9.69 4.53
N LEU A 13 -6.32 8.87 3.55
CA LEU A 13 -7.22 7.74 3.74
C LEU A 13 -6.36 6.51 3.99
N VAL A 14 -6.48 5.92 5.17
CA VAL A 14 -5.62 4.83 5.64
C VAL A 14 -6.35 3.51 5.59
N TRP A 15 -5.73 2.55 4.94
CA TRP A 15 -6.14 1.15 4.92
C TRP A 15 -5.09 0.28 5.62
N ASN A 16 -5.54 -0.65 6.46
CA ASN A 16 -4.67 -1.60 7.15
C ASN A 16 -5.03 -3.04 6.80
N ASN A 17 -4.00 -3.90 6.78
CA ASN A 17 -4.19 -5.31 6.56
C ASN A 17 -5.22 -5.92 7.54
N GLY A 18 -6.34 -6.38 6.99
CA GLY A 18 -7.46 -6.95 7.74
C GLY A 18 -8.77 -6.16 7.59
N ASP A 19 -8.72 -4.92 7.10
CA ASP A 19 -9.91 -4.06 6.94
C ASP A 19 -10.85 -4.57 5.83
N GLY A 20 -10.32 -5.36 4.89
CA GLY A 20 -11.06 -5.95 3.77
C GLY A 20 -11.10 -5.02 2.55
N SER A 21 -12.04 -5.26 1.63
CA SER A 21 -12.19 -4.41 0.44
C SER A 21 -12.98 -3.14 0.74
N ASP A 22 -12.60 -2.00 0.19
CA ASP A 22 -13.23 -0.69 0.44
C ASP A 22 -13.36 0.19 -0.82
N LEU A 23 -14.24 1.19 -0.73
CA LEU A 23 -14.28 2.33 -1.65
C LEU A 23 -13.66 3.53 -0.94
N MET A 24 -12.74 4.22 -1.62
CA MET A 24 -12.09 5.42 -1.10
C MET A 24 -12.21 6.55 -2.10
N ASP A 25 -12.54 7.73 -1.61
CA ASP A 25 -12.80 8.92 -2.41
C ASP A 25 -12.12 10.08 -1.67
N GLY A 26 -11.05 10.63 -2.25
CA GLY A 26 -10.30 11.72 -1.62
C GLY A 26 -11.10 13.01 -1.65
N GLY A 27 -11.67 13.32 -2.81
CA GLY A 27 -12.52 14.47 -3.06
C GLY A 27 -11.71 15.66 -3.55
N VAL A 28 -12.02 16.85 -3.04
CA VAL A 28 -11.35 18.08 -3.48
C VAL A 28 -10.07 18.31 -2.66
N GLY A 29 -8.92 18.14 -3.31
CA GLY A 29 -7.66 18.67 -2.82
C GLY A 29 -6.45 17.86 -3.29
N TYR A 30 -5.56 17.50 -2.36
CA TYR A 30 -4.44 16.59 -2.62
C TYR A 30 -4.45 15.46 -1.61
N ASP A 31 -4.91 14.31 -2.06
CA ASP A 31 -5.25 13.19 -1.22
C ASP A 31 -4.29 12.02 -1.39
N VAL A 32 -4.03 11.34 -0.27
CA VAL A 32 -3.11 10.22 -0.19
C VAL A 32 -3.83 8.99 0.32
N ILE A 33 -3.84 7.93 -0.49
CA ILE A 33 -4.18 6.59 -0.04
C ILE A 33 -2.94 5.96 0.61
N GLU A 34 -3.05 5.66 1.90
CA GLU A 34 -2.04 4.86 2.60
C GLU A 34 -2.50 3.42 2.71
N VAL A 35 -1.69 2.50 2.20
CA VAL A 35 -1.91 1.05 2.33
C VAL A 35 -0.81 0.48 3.22
N ASN A 36 -1.19 -0.18 4.31
CA ASN A 36 -0.28 -0.92 5.17
C ASN A 36 -0.51 -2.42 4.99
N GLY A 37 0.47 -3.09 4.38
CA GLY A 37 0.47 -4.51 4.05
C GLY A 37 0.56 -5.46 5.24
N ALA A 38 0.78 -6.73 4.96
CA ALA A 38 0.97 -7.75 5.96
C ALA A 38 2.30 -7.54 6.69
N ARG A 39 2.28 -7.67 8.02
CA ARG A 39 3.47 -7.37 8.83
C ARG A 39 4.64 -8.33 8.61
N ASN A 40 4.35 -9.58 8.25
CA ASN A 40 5.33 -10.67 8.25
C ASN A 40 5.37 -11.49 6.95
N ASP A 41 4.37 -11.33 6.09
CA ASP A 41 4.13 -12.16 4.92
C ASP A 41 4.32 -11.29 3.67
N GLY A 42 4.95 -11.83 2.62
CA GLY A 42 5.16 -11.06 1.39
C GLY A 42 3.87 -10.83 0.61
N ASP A 43 3.51 -9.58 0.38
CA ASP A 43 2.34 -9.17 -0.39
C ASP A 43 2.63 -9.12 -1.92
N LYS A 44 1.64 -9.48 -2.72
CA LYS A 44 1.61 -9.23 -4.17
C LYS A 44 0.50 -8.26 -4.50
N PHE A 45 0.88 -7.01 -4.69
CA PHE A 45 -0.03 -5.91 -5.00
C PHE A 45 -0.06 -5.60 -6.49
N THR A 46 -1.21 -5.14 -6.97
CA THR A 46 -1.37 -4.54 -8.30
C THR A 46 -2.14 -3.23 -8.20
N LEU A 47 -1.80 -2.25 -9.04
CA LEU A 47 -2.53 -1.00 -9.20
C LEU A 47 -2.76 -0.72 -10.69
N LYS A 48 -4.00 -0.48 -11.08
CA LYS A 48 -4.38 -0.20 -12.48
C LYS A 48 -5.51 0.82 -12.57
N ALA A 49 -5.70 1.43 -13.74
CA ALA A 49 -6.90 2.20 -14.05
C ALA A 49 -8.07 1.29 -14.49
N GLU A 50 -9.28 1.55 -13.99
CA GLU A 50 -10.51 0.92 -14.47
C GLU A 50 -11.70 1.89 -14.30
N GLY A 51 -12.35 2.27 -15.40
CA GLY A 51 -13.55 3.13 -15.36
C GLY A 51 -13.31 4.51 -14.75
N GLY A 52 -12.11 5.07 -14.91
CA GLY A 52 -11.69 6.34 -14.31
C GLY A 52 -11.17 6.22 -12.87
N LYS A 53 -11.21 5.03 -12.27
CA LYS A 53 -10.81 4.78 -10.89
C LYS A 53 -9.49 4.03 -10.82
N ALA A 54 -8.74 4.27 -9.75
CA ALA A 54 -7.59 3.47 -9.41
C ALA A 54 -8.03 2.21 -8.65
N ILE A 55 -7.66 1.04 -9.16
CA ILE A 55 -7.99 -0.25 -8.56
C ILE A 55 -6.74 -0.87 -7.97
N PHE A 56 -6.68 -0.93 -6.65
CA PHE A 56 -5.61 -1.60 -5.91
C PHE A 56 -6.08 -2.98 -5.47
N ASP A 57 -5.32 -4.03 -5.80
CA ASP A 57 -5.64 -5.40 -5.43
C ASP A 57 -4.46 -6.09 -4.74
N ARG A 58 -4.77 -7.04 -3.85
CA ARG A 58 -3.82 -8.06 -3.38
C ARG A 58 -4.17 -9.43 -3.93
N LEU A 59 -3.18 -10.14 -4.48
CA LEU A 59 -3.40 -11.36 -5.26
C LEU A 59 -3.04 -12.69 -4.56
N ASN A 60 -2.26 -12.69 -3.48
CA ASN A 60 -1.64 -13.91 -2.94
C ASN A 60 -1.97 -14.28 -1.49
N LEU A 61 -2.31 -13.32 -0.64
CA LEU A 61 -2.82 -13.57 0.72
C LEU A 61 -4.36 -13.47 0.71
N VAL A 62 -4.98 -13.14 1.85
CA VAL A 62 -6.42 -12.83 1.87
C VAL A 62 -6.69 -11.69 0.88
N PRO A 63 -7.41 -11.92 -0.23
CA PRO A 63 -7.57 -10.89 -1.25
C PRO A 63 -8.40 -9.73 -0.73
N PHE A 64 -8.02 -8.52 -1.14
CA PHE A 64 -8.83 -7.32 -0.95
C PHE A 64 -8.69 -6.42 -2.18
N LYS A 65 -9.67 -5.54 -2.35
CA LYS A 65 -9.73 -4.54 -3.41
C LYS A 65 -10.02 -3.17 -2.81
N LEU A 66 -9.22 -2.18 -3.18
CA LEU A 66 -9.56 -0.76 -2.97
C LEU A 66 -9.99 -0.20 -4.32
N THR A 67 -11.18 0.37 -4.36
CA THR A 67 -11.65 1.17 -5.49
C THR A 67 -11.51 2.63 -5.11
N VAL A 68 -10.59 3.33 -5.76
CA VAL A 68 -10.17 4.68 -5.39
C VAL A 68 -10.57 5.69 -6.46
N ASP A 69 -11.19 6.78 -6.03
CA ASP A 69 -11.57 7.94 -6.84
C ASP A 69 -10.98 9.21 -6.22
N ASP A 70 -10.79 10.25 -7.04
CA ASP A 70 -10.40 11.60 -6.58
C ASP A 70 -9.23 11.59 -5.58
N ALA A 71 -8.17 10.80 -5.87
CA ALA A 71 -6.98 10.76 -5.03
C ALA A 71 -5.70 10.72 -5.86
N GLU A 72 -4.75 11.59 -5.50
CA GLU A 72 -3.60 11.86 -6.36
C GLU A 72 -2.37 11.01 -6.04
N ALA A 73 -2.33 10.39 -4.87
CA ALA A 73 -1.15 9.65 -4.44
C ALA A 73 -1.45 8.36 -3.69
N PHE A 74 -0.60 7.36 -3.95
CA PHE A 74 -0.50 6.15 -3.14
C PHE A 74 0.81 6.14 -2.36
N LYS A 75 0.72 5.85 -1.05
CA LYS A 75 1.84 5.39 -0.23
C LYS A 75 1.54 3.97 0.23
N VAL A 76 2.27 3.01 -0.34
CA VAL A 76 2.10 1.59 -0.07
C VAL A 76 3.29 1.13 0.75
N SER A 77 3.04 0.64 1.96
CA SER A 77 4.04 0.05 2.84
C SER A 77 3.85 -1.46 2.84
N GLY A 78 4.78 -2.21 2.23
CA GLY A 78 4.77 -3.67 2.27
C GLY A 78 5.01 -4.23 3.68
N LEU A 79 5.72 -3.45 4.51
CA LEU A 79 6.21 -3.86 5.83
C LEU A 79 7.21 -5.01 5.69
N GLY A 80 6.96 -6.15 6.33
CA GLY A 80 7.90 -7.25 6.38
C GLY A 80 7.45 -8.42 5.51
N GLY A 81 8.40 -9.04 4.82
CA GLY A 81 8.11 -10.09 3.84
C GLY A 81 8.86 -9.78 2.56
N ASP A 82 8.70 -10.66 1.56
CA ASP A 82 9.18 -10.38 0.21
C ASP A 82 8.02 -9.83 -0.61
N ASP A 83 7.88 -8.50 -0.62
CA ASP A 83 6.75 -7.84 -1.27
C ASP A 83 7.03 -7.50 -2.74
N SER A 84 5.98 -7.48 -3.54
CA SER A 84 6.01 -7.02 -4.94
C SER A 84 4.81 -6.16 -5.25
N PHE A 85 5.02 -5.15 -6.09
CA PHE A 85 3.98 -4.23 -6.50
C PHE A 85 4.09 -3.95 -7.99
N ASP A 86 3.08 -4.38 -8.74
CA ASP A 86 2.93 -4.09 -10.17
C ASP A 86 2.02 -2.88 -10.36
N VAL A 87 2.46 -1.90 -11.13
CA VAL A 87 1.71 -0.66 -11.41
C VAL A 87 1.57 -0.53 -12.92
N ASP A 88 0.33 -0.71 -13.39
CA ASP A 88 -0.04 -0.61 -14.79
C ASP A 88 -0.29 0.86 -15.20
N ASP A 89 -0.70 1.09 -16.44
CA ASP A 89 -1.12 2.42 -16.90
C ASP A 89 -2.27 2.97 -16.05
N LEU A 90 -2.03 4.12 -15.43
CA LEU A 90 -2.98 4.83 -14.57
C LEU A 90 -3.70 5.98 -15.29
N THR A 91 -3.50 6.09 -16.61
CA THR A 91 -4.18 7.09 -17.44
C THR A 91 -5.69 7.02 -17.25
N GLY A 92 -6.29 8.19 -17.00
CA GLY A 92 -7.72 8.32 -16.74
C GLY A 92 -8.11 8.31 -15.26
N THR A 93 -7.15 8.11 -14.35
CA THR A 93 -7.30 8.36 -12.91
C THR A 93 -6.61 9.66 -12.50
N ASP A 94 -6.86 10.13 -11.27
CA ASP A 94 -6.17 11.30 -10.71
C ASP A 94 -4.78 10.99 -10.13
N VAL A 95 -4.41 9.70 -10.07
CA VAL A 95 -3.15 9.26 -9.48
C VAL A 95 -1.97 9.77 -10.30
N ARG A 96 -1.11 10.54 -9.65
CA ARG A 96 0.12 11.12 -10.24
C ARG A 96 1.38 10.75 -9.49
N ARG A 97 1.26 10.07 -8.35
CA ARG A 97 2.39 9.63 -7.53
C ARG A 97 2.12 8.30 -6.87
N VAL A 98 3.05 7.37 -7.01
CA VAL A 98 3.04 6.10 -6.29
C VAL A 98 4.37 5.94 -5.58
N ILE A 99 4.33 5.71 -4.27
CA ILE A 99 5.49 5.41 -3.44
C ILE A 99 5.29 4.02 -2.87
N PHE A 100 6.26 3.14 -3.11
CA PHE A 100 6.32 1.82 -2.51
C PHE A 100 7.48 1.75 -1.53
N VAL A 101 7.17 1.41 -0.28
CA VAL A 101 8.12 1.31 0.83
C VAL A 101 8.26 -0.15 1.23
N LEU A 102 9.48 -0.66 1.14
CA LEU A 102 9.87 -1.98 1.60
C LEU A 102 10.67 -1.84 2.90
N GLU A 103 10.40 -2.70 3.89
CA GLU A 103 11.33 -2.83 5.01
C GLU A 103 12.40 -3.87 4.67
N GLU A 104 13.65 -3.44 4.58
CA GLU A 104 14.76 -4.37 4.54
C GLU A 104 14.93 -5.00 5.93
N LYS A 105 14.67 -6.30 6.07
CA LYS A 105 15.05 -7.04 7.28
C LYS A 105 16.57 -7.11 7.32
N ALA A 106 17.21 -6.21 8.05
CA ALA A 106 18.62 -6.32 8.40
C ALA A 106 18.82 -7.61 9.22
N THR A 107 19.15 -8.70 8.54
CA THR A 107 19.58 -9.94 9.19
C THR A 107 21.02 -9.72 9.60
N ILE A 108 21.26 -9.14 10.79
CA ILE A 108 22.60 -9.11 11.35
C ILE A 108 22.89 -10.53 11.84
N PRO A 109 23.80 -11.31 11.21
CA PRO A 109 24.21 -12.58 11.80
C PRO A 109 24.93 -12.26 13.12
N LEU A 110 24.30 -12.59 14.24
CA LEU A 110 24.95 -12.57 15.56
C LEU A 110 25.99 -13.68 15.60
N THR A 111 27.13 -13.48 14.94
CA THR A 111 28.32 -14.25 15.26
C THR A 111 28.95 -13.61 16.49
N ALA A 112 28.36 -13.88 17.67
CA ALA A 112 29.03 -13.60 18.93
C ALA A 112 30.26 -14.50 19.00
N LYS A 113 31.42 -14.00 18.56
CA LYS A 113 32.71 -14.62 18.89
C LYS A 113 32.93 -14.39 20.38
N THR A 114 32.67 -15.40 21.20
CA THR A 114 33.08 -15.41 22.59
C THR A 114 34.60 -15.18 22.64
N PRO A 115 35.11 -14.12 23.30
CA PRO A 115 36.54 -13.97 23.49
C PRO A 115 37.04 -15.12 24.36
N LYS A 116 38.05 -15.87 23.89
CA LYS A 116 38.82 -16.73 24.80
C LYS A 116 39.63 -15.79 25.69
N LEU A 117 39.35 -15.78 26.99
CA LEU A 117 40.27 -15.20 27.96
C LEU A 117 41.54 -16.04 27.99
N HIS A 118 42.68 -15.38 27.91
CA HIS A 118 43.99 -15.91 28.32
C HIS A 118 44.24 -15.56 29.78
#